data_AF-F2YS03-F1
#
_entry.id   AF-F2YS03-F1
#
_cell.length_a   1.000
_cell.length_b   1.000
_cell.length_c   1.000
_cell.angle_alpha   90.00
_cell.angle_beta   90.00
_cell.angle_gamma   90.00
#
_symmetry.space_group_name_H-M   'P 1'
#
loop_
_entity.id
_entity.type
_entity.pdbx_description
1 polymer ?
#
loop_
_entity_poly.entity_id
_entity_poly.type
_entity_poly.pdbx_seq_one_letter_code
_entity_poly.pdbx_strand_id
1 'polypeptide(L)'
;MVLPLSVCRQAEILERRRRRVDLADSRGREAVLHLLMTGQLSIAQQVAGALRPRLPDPVRVCVVECSGDGRDEVARVCADADGGRSWIVRCPVYARHLILVMPARLPEEAEPGAAPTDETVAARVGDCTVGVSESVPLADTATGYRQAFHALAVARELPSRHARFGASPDSALVVGPAGRQWADDLLTPLLTHVPRRARDPAAQELAATAASWLAFSSHATDHLKVHRNTLAARLRLIGELLGLDLHRLADPGRPSTWRCASGPPPPRPAPPSPPPYTPTGSGTRVEMRGLDEILGRPAVRHWADQQLAPVLGSEETLRTWLRCEGRLGPAAAELGISVPGARKRLTRLETVLRRSLLRPPSARYDLWLALRSRDLAAGGG
;
A
#
# COMPACT_ATOMS: atom_id res chain seq x y z
N MET A 1 -8.40 -21.25 -57.75
CA MET A 1 -7.88 -21.65 -56.43
C MET A 1 -7.26 -20.41 -55.75
N VAL A 2 -8.05 -19.58 -55.05
CA VAL A 2 -7.60 -18.30 -54.42
C VAL A 2 -8.00 -18.22 -52.92
N LEU A 3 -8.59 -19.28 -52.38
CA LEU A 3 -9.09 -19.37 -50.99
C LEU A 3 -8.06 -19.39 -49.85
N PRO A 4 -6.77 -19.79 -50.01
CA PRO A 4 -5.86 -19.89 -48.85
C PRO A 4 -5.46 -18.52 -48.28
N LEU A 5 -5.20 -17.54 -49.14
CA LEU A 5 -4.70 -16.22 -48.74
C LEU A 5 -5.79 -15.37 -48.07
N SER A 6 -7.05 -15.51 -48.48
CA SER A 6 -8.17 -14.82 -47.84
C SER A 6 -8.44 -15.33 -46.43
N VAL A 7 -8.31 -16.64 -46.20
CA VAL A 7 -8.48 -17.26 -44.87
C VAL A 7 -7.34 -16.88 -43.93
N CYS A 8 -6.08 -16.91 -44.39
CA CYS A 8 -4.94 -16.44 -43.58
C CYS A 8 -5.09 -14.96 -43.20
N ARG A 9 -5.50 -14.11 -44.15
CA ARG A 9 -5.74 -12.68 -43.88
C ARG A 9 -6.89 -12.46 -42.89
N GLN A 10 -7.96 -13.23 -42.98
CA GLN A 10 -9.07 -13.18 -42.03
C GLN A 10 -8.64 -13.62 -40.62
N ALA A 11 -7.85 -14.69 -40.52
CA ALA A 11 -7.28 -15.16 -39.25
C ALA A 11 -6.37 -14.09 -38.62
N GLU A 12 -5.46 -13.48 -39.39
CA GLU A 12 -4.62 -12.39 -38.89
C GLU A 12 -5.43 -11.18 -38.42
N ILE A 13 -6.49 -10.81 -39.15
CA ILE A 13 -7.37 -9.70 -38.76
C ILE A 13 -8.09 -10.02 -37.44
N LEU A 14 -8.58 -11.25 -37.27
CA LEU A 14 -9.23 -11.70 -36.04
C LEU A 14 -8.25 -11.73 -34.87
N GLU A 15 -7.03 -12.22 -35.06
CA GLU A 15 -5.98 -12.20 -34.04
C GLU A 15 -5.62 -10.77 -33.63
N ARG A 16 -5.43 -9.87 -34.59
CA ARG A 16 -5.16 -8.44 -34.31
C ARG A 16 -6.31 -7.79 -33.54
N ARG A 17 -7.56 -8.09 -33.93
CA ARG A 17 -8.76 -7.59 -33.22
C ARG A 17 -8.81 -8.13 -31.79
N ARG A 18 -8.59 -9.43 -31.59
CA ARG A 18 -8.54 -10.07 -30.27
C ARG A 18 -7.46 -9.44 -29.39
N ARG A 19 -6.23 -9.32 -29.89
CA ARG A 19 -5.13 -8.66 -29.16
C ARG A 19 -5.46 -7.21 -28.78
N ARG A 20 -6.17 -6.47 -29.64
CA ARG A 20 -6.59 -5.10 -29.35
C ARG A 20 -7.65 -5.05 -28.25
N VAL A 21 -8.58 -6.00 -28.24
CA VAL A 21 -9.58 -6.14 -27.17
C VAL A 21 -8.90 -6.53 -25.85
N ASP A 22 -8.02 -7.53 -25.86
CA ASP A 22 -7.29 -7.97 -24.66
C ASP A 22 -6.44 -6.84 -24.07
N LEU A 23 -5.78 -6.04 -24.92
CA LEU A 23 -5.03 -4.86 -24.48
C LEU A 23 -5.95 -3.77 -23.91
N ALA A 24 -7.12 -3.55 -24.50
CA ALA A 24 -8.09 -2.59 -24.00
C ALA A 24 -8.68 -3.03 -22.66
N ASP A 25 -9.01 -4.30 -22.50
CA ASP A 25 -9.47 -4.90 -21.24
C ASP A 25 -8.38 -4.76 -20.16
N SER A 26 -7.14 -5.16 -20.47
CA SER A 26 -6.01 -5.04 -19.55
C SER A 26 -5.77 -3.59 -19.09
N ARG A 27 -5.79 -2.63 -20.01
CA ARG A 27 -5.66 -1.20 -19.69
C ARG A 27 -6.84 -0.67 -18.88
N GLY A 28 -8.06 -1.12 -19.20
CA GLY A 28 -9.26 -0.77 -18.44
C GLY A 28 -9.18 -1.26 -17.00
N ARG A 29 -8.77 -2.50 -16.78
CA ARG A 29 -8.54 -3.05 -15.44
C ARG A 29 -7.45 -2.33 -14.67
N GLU A 30 -6.37 -1.97 -15.34
CA GLU A 30 -5.29 -1.19 -14.73
C GLU A 30 -5.78 0.21 -14.29
N ALA A 31 -6.62 0.86 -15.11
CA ALA A 31 -7.23 2.14 -14.76
C ALA A 31 -8.18 2.01 -13.56
N VAL A 32 -9.03 0.97 -13.52
CA VAL A 32 -9.89 0.68 -12.38
C VAL A 32 -9.08 0.46 -11.11
N LEU A 33 -8.02 -0.36 -11.18
CA LEU A 33 -7.13 -0.57 -10.03
C LEU A 33 -6.51 0.75 -9.57
N HIS A 34 -6.02 1.60 -10.47
CA HIS A 34 -5.48 2.90 -10.11
C HIS A 34 -6.50 3.80 -9.38
N LEU A 35 -7.76 3.81 -9.84
CA LEU A 35 -8.84 4.54 -9.17
C LEU A 35 -9.11 4.00 -7.77
N LEU A 36 -9.15 2.67 -7.60
CA LEU A 36 -9.28 2.03 -6.27
C LEU A 36 -8.09 2.37 -5.36
N MET A 37 -6.87 2.33 -5.88
CA MET A 37 -5.65 2.65 -5.13
C MET A 37 -5.56 4.12 -4.72
N THR A 38 -6.30 5.01 -5.40
CA THR A 38 -6.37 6.45 -5.11
C THR A 38 -7.67 6.87 -4.42
N GLY A 39 -8.51 5.91 -4.01
CA GLY A 39 -9.75 6.16 -3.25
C GLY A 39 -10.94 6.66 -4.09
N GLN A 40 -10.85 6.64 -5.41
CA GLN A 40 -11.91 7.11 -6.33
C GLN A 40 -12.92 6.00 -6.62
N LEU A 41 -13.60 5.50 -5.58
CA LEU A 41 -14.46 4.31 -5.65
C LEU A 41 -15.60 4.44 -6.66
N SER A 42 -16.31 5.58 -6.67
CA SER A 42 -17.47 5.78 -7.56
C SER A 42 -17.07 5.73 -9.04
N ILE A 43 -15.98 6.41 -9.41
CA ILE A 43 -15.44 6.40 -10.77
C ILE A 43 -14.92 5.00 -11.11
N ALA A 44 -14.26 4.32 -10.18
CA ALA A 44 -13.80 2.94 -10.38
C ALA A 44 -14.96 2.00 -10.71
N GLN A 45 -16.08 2.08 -9.98
CA GLN A 45 -17.28 1.29 -10.23
C GLN A 45 -17.91 1.61 -11.59
N GLN A 46 -17.98 2.89 -11.97
CA GLN A 46 -18.51 3.31 -13.27
C GLN A 46 -17.69 2.74 -14.43
N VAL A 47 -16.36 2.86 -14.38
CA VAL A 47 -15.47 2.32 -15.42
C VAL A 47 -15.52 0.80 -15.43
N ALA A 48 -15.55 0.16 -14.27
CA ALA A 48 -15.62 -1.29 -14.14
C ALA A 48 -16.92 -1.89 -14.65
N GLY A 49 -18.02 -1.11 -14.71
CA GLY A 49 -19.32 -1.57 -15.21
C GLY A 49 -19.28 -2.03 -16.68
N ALA A 50 -18.30 -1.57 -17.45
CA ALA A 50 -18.07 -2.00 -18.84
C ALA A 50 -17.25 -3.29 -18.97
N LEU A 51 -16.72 -3.82 -17.86
CA LEU A 51 -15.81 -4.96 -17.82
C LEU A 51 -16.44 -6.12 -17.02
N ARG A 52 -15.87 -7.33 -17.19
CA ARG A 52 -16.28 -8.52 -16.44
C ARG A 52 -15.06 -9.14 -15.74
N PRO A 53 -15.20 -9.79 -14.58
CA PRO A 53 -16.41 -9.89 -13.75
C PRO A 53 -16.79 -8.54 -13.11
N ARG A 54 -17.92 -8.45 -12.39
CA ARG A 54 -18.21 -7.23 -11.59
C ARG A 54 -17.18 -7.09 -10.47
N LEU A 55 -16.90 -5.87 -10.01
CA LEU A 55 -16.04 -5.69 -8.83
C LEU A 55 -16.72 -6.30 -7.59
N PRO A 56 -16.04 -7.21 -6.87
CA PRO A 56 -16.58 -7.74 -5.62
C PRO A 56 -16.51 -6.69 -4.51
N ASP A 57 -17.36 -6.84 -3.49
CA ASP A 57 -17.30 -6.09 -2.24
C ASP A 57 -17.98 -6.94 -1.14
N PRO A 58 -17.28 -7.41 -0.10
CA PRO A 58 -15.86 -7.17 0.23
C PRO A 58 -14.88 -7.94 -0.68
N VAL A 59 -13.60 -7.54 -0.63
CA VAL A 59 -12.51 -8.11 -1.44
C VAL A 59 -11.37 -8.68 -0.60
N ARG A 60 -10.66 -9.63 -1.20
CA ARG A 60 -9.33 -10.06 -0.75
C ARG A 60 -8.35 -9.80 -1.89
N VAL A 61 -7.26 -9.10 -1.58
CA VAL A 61 -6.19 -8.83 -2.55
C VAL A 61 -5.14 -9.92 -2.45
N CYS A 62 -4.78 -10.51 -3.57
CA CYS A 62 -3.68 -11.46 -3.69
C CYS A 62 -2.63 -10.90 -4.65
N VAL A 63 -1.37 -10.92 -4.23
CA VAL A 63 -0.24 -10.52 -5.06
C VAL A 63 0.59 -11.76 -5.37
N VAL A 64 0.73 -12.05 -6.66
CA VAL A 64 1.54 -13.17 -7.15
C VAL A 64 2.81 -12.60 -7.78
N GLU A 65 3.97 -12.94 -7.22
CA GLU A 65 5.29 -12.69 -7.81
C GLU A 65 5.66 -13.86 -8.73
N CYS A 66 5.56 -13.64 -10.04
CA CYS A 66 5.84 -14.64 -11.07
C CYS A 66 7.32 -14.98 -11.12
N SER A 67 7.65 -16.26 -11.35
CA SER A 67 8.97 -16.70 -11.80
C SER A 67 9.21 -16.26 -13.26
N GLY A 68 10.35 -15.61 -13.54
CA GLY A 68 10.68 -15.17 -14.89
C GLY A 68 9.61 -14.27 -15.57
N ASP A 69 9.48 -14.42 -16.89
CA ASP A 69 8.61 -13.61 -17.76
C ASP A 69 7.23 -14.25 -18.05
N GLY A 70 6.86 -15.31 -17.33
CA GLY A 70 5.64 -16.10 -17.55
C GLY A 70 4.32 -15.46 -17.11
N ARG A 71 4.26 -14.13 -16.95
CA ARG A 71 3.12 -13.43 -16.33
C ARG A 71 1.78 -13.74 -16.99
N ASP A 72 1.74 -13.86 -18.31
CA ASP A 72 0.50 -14.13 -19.05
C ASP A 72 -0.01 -15.57 -18.88
N GLU A 73 0.90 -16.52 -18.72
CA GLU A 73 0.55 -17.89 -18.34
C GLU A 73 -0.04 -17.90 -16.94
N VAL A 74 0.65 -17.28 -15.98
CA VAL A 74 0.20 -17.20 -14.58
C VAL A 74 -1.17 -16.51 -14.48
N ALA A 75 -1.41 -15.46 -15.26
CA ALA A 75 -2.71 -14.78 -15.30
C ALA A 75 -3.84 -15.73 -15.78
N ARG A 76 -3.59 -16.56 -16.79
CA ARG A 76 -4.56 -17.57 -17.25
C ARG A 76 -4.81 -18.63 -16.18
N VAL A 77 -3.75 -19.18 -15.59
CA VAL A 77 -3.84 -20.16 -14.51
C VAL A 77 -4.65 -19.63 -13.32
N CYS A 78 -4.41 -18.37 -12.93
CA CYS A 78 -5.17 -17.68 -11.89
C CYS A 78 -6.66 -17.50 -12.25
N ALA A 79 -6.96 -17.12 -13.50
CA ALA A 79 -8.34 -16.97 -13.95
C ALA A 79 -9.10 -18.29 -13.87
N ASP A 80 -8.46 -19.38 -14.30
CA ASP A 80 -9.04 -20.72 -14.26
C ASP A 80 -9.15 -21.27 -12.83
N ALA A 81 -8.27 -20.85 -11.91
CA ALA A 81 -8.26 -21.26 -10.50
C ALA A 81 -9.48 -20.75 -9.73
N ASP A 82 -9.90 -19.51 -9.99
CA ASP A 82 -11.04 -18.87 -9.31
C ASP A 82 -12.33 -18.85 -10.16
N GLY A 83 -12.34 -19.60 -11.28
CA GLY A 83 -13.50 -19.65 -12.19
C GLY A 83 -13.86 -18.29 -12.79
N GLY A 84 -12.87 -17.43 -13.02
CA GLY A 84 -13.05 -16.12 -13.65
C GLY A 84 -13.75 -15.06 -12.79
N ARG A 85 -13.84 -15.26 -11.46
CA ARG A 85 -14.49 -14.31 -10.54
C ARG A 85 -13.57 -13.18 -10.06
N SER A 86 -12.27 -13.37 -10.16
CA SER A 86 -11.26 -12.38 -9.77
C SER A 86 -10.94 -11.37 -10.87
N TRP A 87 -10.65 -10.15 -10.46
CA TRP A 87 -10.02 -9.15 -11.32
C TRP A 87 -8.51 -9.33 -11.30
N ILE A 88 -7.94 -9.71 -12.44
CA ILE A 88 -6.50 -9.93 -12.59
C ILE A 88 -5.90 -8.72 -13.30
N VAL A 89 -4.94 -8.08 -12.63
CA VAL A 89 -4.31 -6.85 -13.11
C VAL A 89 -2.79 -6.98 -13.04
N ARG A 90 -2.12 -6.51 -14.08
CA ARG A 90 -0.66 -6.36 -14.07
C ARG A 90 -0.28 -5.26 -13.09
N CYS A 91 0.66 -5.53 -12.17
CA CYS A 91 1.14 -4.47 -11.29
C CYS A 91 1.88 -3.40 -12.12
N PRO A 92 1.50 -2.11 -12.03
CA PRO A 92 2.17 -1.03 -12.77
C PRO A 92 3.58 -0.75 -12.24
N VAL A 93 3.85 -1.08 -10.98
CA VAL A 93 5.13 -0.81 -10.31
C VAL A 93 6.12 -1.96 -10.46
N TYR A 94 5.65 -3.22 -10.36
CA TYR A 94 6.52 -4.39 -10.35
C TYR A 94 6.28 -5.26 -11.57
N ALA A 95 7.27 -5.34 -12.45
CA ALA A 95 7.23 -6.08 -13.73
C ALA A 95 7.07 -7.61 -13.60
N ARG A 96 7.15 -8.16 -12.38
CA ARG A 96 6.88 -9.58 -12.09
C ARG A 96 5.63 -9.83 -11.25
N HIS A 97 4.88 -8.80 -10.87
CA HIS A 97 3.70 -8.97 -10.01
C HIS A 97 2.37 -8.95 -10.79
N LEU A 98 1.50 -9.88 -10.44
CA LEU A 98 0.06 -9.83 -10.71
C LEU A 98 -0.69 -9.48 -9.43
N ILE A 99 -1.74 -8.69 -9.57
CA ILE A 99 -2.65 -8.29 -8.49
C ILE A 99 -4.00 -8.89 -8.83
N LEU A 100 -4.50 -9.73 -7.94
CA LEU A 100 -5.82 -10.34 -8.00
C LEU A 100 -6.70 -9.65 -6.97
N VAL A 101 -7.78 -9.01 -7.41
CA VAL A 101 -8.86 -8.53 -6.52
C VAL A 101 -9.96 -9.58 -6.56
N MET A 102 -9.99 -10.41 -5.53
CA MET A 102 -10.84 -11.59 -5.42
C MET A 102 -12.04 -11.30 -4.52
N PRO A 103 -13.20 -11.94 -4.73
CA PRO A 103 -14.28 -11.88 -3.76
C PRO A 103 -13.81 -12.46 -2.42
N ALA A 104 -14.00 -11.71 -1.34
CA ALA A 104 -13.84 -12.28 -0.01
C ALA A 104 -15.11 -13.10 0.28
N ARG A 105 -14.98 -14.43 0.30
CA ARG A 105 -16.09 -15.31 0.73
C ARG A 105 -16.45 -14.99 2.17
N LEU A 106 -17.73 -14.75 2.42
CA LEU A 106 -18.27 -14.77 3.77
C LEU A 106 -18.20 -16.21 4.29
N PRO A 107 -17.95 -16.43 5.60
CA PRO A 107 -17.88 -17.77 6.18
C PRO A 107 -19.11 -18.64 5.89
N GLU A 108 -20.28 -18.01 5.74
CA GLU A 108 -21.57 -18.65 5.46
C GLU A 108 -21.71 -19.17 4.01
N GLU A 109 -20.90 -18.65 3.08
CA GLU A 109 -20.91 -19.02 1.65
C GLU A 109 -19.81 -20.02 1.27
N ALA A 110 -19.02 -20.45 2.25
CA ALA A 110 -17.98 -21.43 2.04
C ALA A 110 -18.58 -22.85 2.05
N GLU A 111 -18.54 -23.54 0.90
CA GLU A 111 -18.89 -24.95 0.88
C GLU A 111 -17.96 -25.73 1.82
N PRO A 112 -18.49 -26.57 2.71
CA PRO A 112 -17.69 -27.32 3.65
C PRO A 112 -16.71 -28.24 2.90
N GLY A 113 -15.40 -27.99 3.09
CA GLY A 113 -14.31 -28.75 2.47
C GLY A 113 -13.71 -28.14 1.20
N ALA A 114 -14.26 -27.06 0.66
CA ALA A 114 -13.64 -26.35 -0.46
C ALA A 114 -12.39 -25.60 0.00
N ALA A 115 -11.25 -25.87 -0.64
CA ALA A 115 -10.03 -25.11 -0.38
C ALA A 115 -10.28 -23.60 -0.64
N PRO A 116 -9.76 -22.71 0.22
CA PRO A 116 -9.81 -21.28 -0.03
C PRO A 116 -9.26 -20.93 -1.43
N THR A 117 -9.89 -19.96 -2.10
CA THR A 117 -9.51 -19.56 -3.46
C THR A 117 -8.01 -19.23 -3.55
N ASP A 118 -7.46 -18.57 -2.54
CA ASP A 118 -6.06 -18.17 -2.50
C ASP A 118 -5.08 -19.34 -2.35
N GLU A 119 -5.46 -20.39 -1.61
CA GLU A 119 -4.68 -21.64 -1.55
C GLU A 119 -4.74 -22.38 -2.89
N THR A 120 -5.90 -22.39 -3.55
CA THR A 120 -6.06 -22.97 -4.88
C THR A 120 -5.21 -22.23 -5.91
N VAL A 121 -5.21 -20.89 -5.88
CA VAL A 121 -4.32 -20.07 -6.72
C VAL A 121 -2.87 -20.43 -6.44
N ALA A 122 -2.43 -20.40 -5.17
CA ALA A 122 -1.05 -20.70 -4.79
C ALA A 122 -0.59 -22.09 -5.24
N ALA A 123 -1.43 -23.12 -5.07
CA ALA A 123 -1.12 -24.47 -5.51
C ALA A 123 -0.95 -24.58 -7.03
N ARG A 124 -1.77 -23.86 -7.82
CA ARG A 124 -1.70 -23.91 -9.29
C ARG A 124 -0.55 -23.10 -9.88
N VAL A 125 -0.13 -22.01 -9.23
CA VAL A 125 0.99 -21.18 -9.71
C VAL A 125 2.36 -21.68 -9.28
N GLY A 126 2.42 -22.76 -8.48
CA GLY A 126 3.59 -23.63 -8.25
C GLY A 126 4.89 -22.93 -7.81
N ASP A 127 5.63 -22.39 -8.76
CA ASP A 127 6.93 -21.76 -8.55
C ASP A 127 6.86 -20.27 -8.16
N CYS A 128 5.69 -19.66 -8.31
CA CYS A 128 5.41 -18.28 -7.94
C CYS A 128 5.31 -18.10 -6.42
N THR A 129 5.53 -16.88 -5.96
CA THR A 129 5.34 -16.51 -4.54
C THR A 129 4.05 -15.72 -4.38
N VAL A 130 3.24 -16.06 -3.38
CA VAL A 130 1.89 -15.54 -3.20
C VAL A 130 1.73 -14.91 -1.82
N GLY A 131 1.34 -13.64 -1.80
CA GLY A 131 0.96 -12.91 -0.59
C GLY A 131 -0.49 -12.50 -0.64
N VAL A 132 -1.21 -12.66 0.48
CA VAL A 132 -2.67 -12.50 0.52
C VAL A 132 -3.07 -11.56 1.65
N SER A 133 -3.99 -10.63 1.38
CA SER A 133 -4.53 -9.70 2.38
C SER A 133 -5.60 -10.33 3.27
N GLU A 134 -6.06 -9.58 4.27
CA GLU A 134 -7.33 -9.87 4.91
C GLU A 134 -8.51 -9.52 3.99
N SER A 135 -9.72 -9.83 4.45
CA SER A 135 -10.95 -9.32 3.82
C SER A 135 -11.07 -7.83 4.14
N VAL A 136 -11.16 -7.00 3.10
CA VAL A 136 -11.31 -5.55 3.22
C VAL A 136 -12.48 -5.08 2.36
N PRO A 137 -13.17 -3.98 2.73
CA PRO A 137 -14.10 -3.32 1.82
C PRO A 137 -13.42 -2.96 0.49
N LEU A 138 -14.17 -2.93 -0.61
CA LEU A 138 -13.61 -2.57 -1.93
C LEU A 138 -12.95 -1.18 -1.91
N ALA A 139 -13.50 -0.24 -1.12
CA ALA A 139 -12.91 1.08 -0.88
C ALA A 139 -11.48 1.01 -0.35
N ASP A 140 -11.15 -0.03 0.42
CA ASP A 140 -9.88 -0.23 1.11
C ASP A 140 -8.92 -1.14 0.32
N THR A 141 -9.13 -1.30 -1.00
CA THR A 141 -8.25 -2.10 -1.88
C THR A 141 -6.78 -1.70 -1.76
N ALA A 142 -6.48 -0.40 -1.55
CA ALA A 142 -5.12 0.07 -1.30
C ALA A 142 -4.50 -0.53 -0.03
N THR A 143 -5.29 -0.66 1.03
CA THR A 143 -4.91 -1.34 2.27
C THR A 143 -4.71 -2.83 2.03
N GLY A 144 -5.65 -3.48 1.34
CA GLY A 144 -5.53 -4.88 0.94
C GLY A 144 -4.24 -5.17 0.15
N TYR A 145 -3.91 -4.33 -0.84
CA TYR A 145 -2.67 -4.45 -1.59
C TYR A 145 -1.42 -4.36 -0.70
N ARG A 146 -1.37 -3.41 0.25
CA ARG A 146 -0.25 -3.29 1.20
C ARG A 146 -0.13 -4.52 2.10
N GLN A 147 -1.24 -5.02 2.62
CA GLN A 147 -1.29 -6.24 3.42
C GLN A 147 -0.77 -7.45 2.63
N ALA A 148 -1.27 -7.66 1.42
CA ALA A 148 -0.83 -8.74 0.53
C ALA A 148 0.65 -8.64 0.20
N PHE A 149 1.19 -7.42 0.00
CA PHE A 149 2.62 -7.21 -0.25
C PHE A 149 3.49 -7.52 0.99
N HIS A 150 3.02 -7.20 2.19
CA HIS A 150 3.70 -7.60 3.42
C HIS A 150 3.71 -9.12 3.58
N ALA A 151 2.58 -9.79 3.32
CA ALA A 151 2.52 -11.24 3.32
C ALA A 151 3.45 -11.86 2.26
N LEU A 152 3.53 -11.25 1.06
CA LEU A 152 4.44 -11.68 0.00
C LEU A 152 5.91 -11.65 0.44
N ALA A 153 6.32 -10.66 1.24
CA ALA A 153 7.68 -10.61 1.78
C ALA A 153 8.01 -11.82 2.66
N VAL A 154 7.03 -12.29 3.45
CA VAL A 154 7.17 -13.50 4.28
C VAL A 154 7.17 -14.75 3.40
N ALA A 155 6.26 -14.81 2.43
CA ALA A 155 6.09 -15.95 1.55
C ALA A 155 7.38 -16.31 0.78
N ARG A 156 8.25 -15.33 0.48
CA ARG A 156 9.56 -15.55 -0.19
C ARG A 156 10.49 -16.49 0.58
N GLU A 157 10.39 -16.48 1.90
CA GLU A 157 11.26 -17.27 2.79
C GLU A 157 10.58 -18.58 3.23
N LEU A 158 9.30 -18.77 2.91
CA LEU A 158 8.56 -19.99 3.24
C LEU A 158 8.70 -21.04 2.14
N PRO A 159 8.89 -22.32 2.48
CA PRO A 159 8.87 -23.41 1.49
C PRO A 159 7.56 -23.50 0.71
N SER A 160 6.43 -23.16 1.35
CA SER A 160 5.10 -23.12 0.72
C SER A 160 4.93 -22.00 -0.30
N ARG A 161 5.82 -21.00 -0.30
CA ARG A 161 5.74 -19.79 -1.14
C ARG A 161 4.41 -19.04 -1.04
N HIS A 162 3.67 -19.26 0.03
CA HIS A 162 2.35 -18.70 0.27
C HIS A 162 2.25 -18.20 1.71
N ALA A 163 1.76 -16.98 1.88
CA ALA A 163 1.45 -16.42 3.19
C ALA A 163 0.22 -15.53 3.14
N ARG A 164 -0.55 -15.56 4.22
CA ARG A 164 -1.63 -14.60 4.51
C ARG A 164 -1.15 -13.54 5.48
N PHE A 165 -1.63 -12.33 5.28
CA PHE A 165 -1.47 -11.26 6.25
C PHE A 165 -2.22 -11.65 7.53
N GLY A 166 -1.55 -11.57 8.67
CA GLY A 166 -2.17 -11.83 9.97
C GLY A 166 -2.86 -10.58 10.50
N ALA A 167 -4.00 -10.76 11.18
CA ALA A 167 -4.76 -9.70 11.85
C ALA A 167 -3.85 -8.92 12.80
N SER A 168 -3.34 -7.80 12.32
CA SER A 168 -2.56 -6.85 13.10
C SER A 168 -3.30 -5.54 12.97
N PRO A 169 -3.78 -4.95 14.09
CA PRO A 169 -4.64 -3.79 14.03
C PRO A 169 -3.93 -2.67 13.27
N ASP A 170 -4.61 -2.10 12.27
CA ASP A 170 -4.09 -0.98 11.49
C ASP A 170 -3.79 0.17 12.46
N SER A 171 -2.63 0.80 12.30
CA SER A 171 -2.22 1.94 13.14
C SER A 171 -3.29 3.01 13.18
N ALA A 172 -3.98 3.26 12.06
CA ALA A 172 -5.11 4.20 11.96
C ALA A 172 -6.23 3.91 12.97
N LEU A 173 -6.56 2.64 13.16
CA LEU A 173 -7.63 2.21 14.06
C LEU A 173 -7.21 2.35 15.53
N VAL A 174 -5.94 2.09 15.84
CA VAL A 174 -5.41 2.16 17.20
C VAL A 174 -5.27 3.59 17.69
N VAL A 175 -4.83 4.49 16.82
CA VAL A 175 -4.64 5.90 17.18
C VAL A 175 -6.00 6.58 17.46
N GLY A 176 -7.07 6.07 16.84
CA GLY A 176 -8.45 6.45 17.13
C GLY A 176 -8.80 7.89 16.70
N PRO A 177 -9.91 8.45 17.22
CA PRO A 177 -10.43 9.74 16.77
C PRO A 177 -9.46 10.91 16.91
N ALA A 178 -8.61 10.93 17.93
CA ALA A 178 -7.64 12.01 18.10
C ALA A 178 -6.48 11.92 17.11
N GLY A 179 -6.04 10.71 16.77
CA GLY A 179 -5.11 10.49 15.66
C GLY A 179 -5.66 11.01 14.35
N ARG A 180 -6.95 10.73 14.10
CA ARG A 180 -7.64 11.21 12.92
C ARG A 180 -7.79 12.72 12.91
N GLN A 181 -8.19 13.34 14.03
CA GLN A 181 -8.29 14.80 14.13
C GLN A 181 -6.92 15.47 13.89
N TRP A 182 -5.87 14.98 14.56
CA TRP A 182 -4.52 15.50 14.35
C TRP A 182 -4.05 15.33 12.90
N ALA A 183 -4.35 14.19 12.27
CA ALA A 183 -4.05 13.97 10.87
C ALA A 183 -4.84 14.90 9.95
N ASP A 184 -6.13 15.10 10.21
CA ASP A 184 -7.00 16.02 9.46
C ASP A 184 -6.49 17.47 9.58
N ASP A 185 -6.11 17.90 10.79
CA ASP A 185 -5.56 19.24 11.04
C ASP A 185 -4.25 19.44 10.28
N LEU A 186 -3.34 18.46 10.32
CA LEU A 186 -2.08 18.51 9.57
C LEU A 186 -2.30 18.51 8.05
N LEU A 187 -3.24 17.71 7.54
CA LEU A 187 -3.49 17.58 6.10
C LEU A 187 -4.37 18.69 5.53
N THR A 188 -5.04 19.48 6.38
CA THR A 188 -5.95 20.55 5.97
C THR A 188 -5.33 21.52 4.94
N PRO A 189 -4.10 22.02 5.09
CA PRO A 189 -3.48 22.90 4.10
C PRO A 189 -3.33 22.27 2.71
N LEU A 190 -3.11 20.95 2.65
CA LEU A 190 -3.02 20.21 1.40
C LEU A 190 -4.41 19.93 0.80
N LEU A 191 -5.36 19.51 1.64
CA LEU A 191 -6.72 19.15 1.20
C LEU A 191 -7.55 20.35 0.76
N THR A 192 -7.25 21.54 1.28
CA THR A 192 -7.91 22.80 0.92
C THR A 192 -7.15 23.60 -0.14
N HIS A 193 -6.05 23.06 -0.67
CA HIS A 193 -5.22 23.74 -1.66
C HIS A 193 -5.99 24.03 -2.96
N VAL A 194 -5.98 25.31 -3.37
CA VAL A 194 -6.54 25.76 -4.65
C VAL A 194 -5.41 26.09 -5.62
N PRO A 195 -5.36 25.42 -6.80
CA PRO A 195 -4.41 25.73 -7.86
C PRO A 195 -4.46 27.20 -8.27
N ARG A 196 -3.28 27.83 -8.45
CA ARG A 196 -3.20 29.21 -8.96
C ARG A 196 -3.47 29.28 -10.46
N ARG A 197 -3.15 28.21 -11.20
CA ARG A 197 -3.38 28.06 -12.63
C ARG A 197 -4.09 26.75 -12.91
N ALA A 198 -4.84 26.69 -14.00
CA ALA A 198 -5.54 25.46 -14.42
C ALA A 198 -4.61 24.25 -14.68
N ARG A 199 -3.31 24.48 -14.89
CA ARG A 199 -2.31 23.43 -15.10
C ARG A 199 -1.58 23.02 -13.81
N ASP A 200 -1.79 23.75 -12.72
CA ASP A 200 -1.18 23.43 -11.43
C ASP A 200 -1.97 22.29 -10.77
N PRO A 201 -1.30 21.39 -10.00
CA PRO A 201 -1.95 20.22 -9.42
C PRO A 201 -2.98 20.61 -8.36
N ALA A 202 -4.19 20.06 -8.47
CA ALA A 202 -5.24 20.22 -7.46
C ALA A 202 -4.95 19.46 -6.16
N ALA A 203 -5.65 19.80 -5.08
CA ALA A 203 -5.56 19.12 -3.78
C ALA A 203 -5.66 17.60 -3.91
N GLN A 204 -6.59 17.09 -4.73
CA GLN A 204 -6.75 15.65 -4.96
C GLN A 204 -5.52 15.02 -5.64
N GLU A 205 -4.88 15.71 -6.58
CA GLU A 205 -3.65 15.22 -7.22
C GLU A 205 -2.46 15.21 -6.26
N LEU A 206 -2.36 16.22 -5.40
CA LEU A 206 -1.33 16.31 -4.36
C LEU A 206 -1.53 15.23 -3.30
N ALA A 207 -2.77 15.01 -2.86
CA ALA A 207 -3.17 13.93 -1.98
C ALA A 207 -2.78 12.55 -2.52
N ALA A 208 -3.18 12.25 -3.76
CA ALA A 208 -2.81 11.01 -4.43
C ALA A 208 -1.29 10.88 -4.60
N THR A 209 -0.60 11.99 -4.87
CA THR A 209 0.87 12.01 -4.99
C THR A 209 1.54 11.68 -3.67
N ALA A 210 1.10 12.30 -2.56
CA ALA A 210 1.60 12.02 -1.22
C ALA A 210 1.36 10.54 -0.87
N ALA A 211 0.11 10.06 -0.99
CA ALA A 211 -0.26 8.67 -0.70
C ALA A 211 0.62 7.66 -1.48
N SER A 212 0.77 7.90 -2.78
CA SER A 212 1.58 7.05 -3.65
C SER A 212 3.06 7.11 -3.31
N TRP A 213 3.62 8.30 -3.05
CA TRP A 213 5.03 8.45 -2.68
C TRP A 213 5.34 7.81 -1.33
N LEU A 214 4.41 7.87 -0.37
CA LEU A 214 4.55 7.19 0.91
C LEU A 214 4.54 5.67 0.76
N ALA A 215 3.63 5.15 -0.06
CA ALA A 215 3.59 3.72 -0.33
C ALA A 215 4.79 3.25 -1.17
N PHE A 216 5.20 4.00 -2.19
CA PHE A 216 6.09 3.51 -3.26
C PHE A 216 7.44 4.21 -3.39
N SER A 217 7.67 5.29 -2.65
CA SER A 217 8.88 6.12 -2.76
C SER A 217 9.12 6.54 -4.22
N SER A 218 10.31 6.28 -4.77
CA SER A 218 10.63 6.59 -6.16
C SER A 218 9.75 5.85 -7.17
N HIS A 219 9.21 4.68 -6.83
CA HIS A 219 8.30 3.92 -7.70
C HIS A 219 6.90 4.56 -7.84
N ALA A 220 6.64 5.66 -7.12
CA ALA A 220 5.42 6.44 -7.31
C ALA A 220 5.29 7.00 -8.73
N THR A 221 6.38 7.18 -9.48
CA THR A 221 6.31 7.59 -10.89
C THR A 221 5.56 6.57 -11.74
N ASP A 222 5.80 5.28 -11.50
CA ASP A 222 5.16 4.19 -12.24
C ASP A 222 3.70 4.05 -11.81
N HIS A 223 3.43 4.17 -10.51
CA HIS A 223 2.08 4.10 -9.97
C HIS A 223 1.18 5.27 -10.43
N LEU A 224 1.71 6.50 -10.44
CA LEU A 224 0.97 7.71 -10.83
C LEU A 224 1.04 7.98 -12.34
N LYS A 225 1.88 7.25 -13.08
CA LYS A 225 2.17 7.48 -14.50
C LYS A 225 2.63 8.92 -14.78
N VAL A 226 3.49 9.45 -13.90
CA VAL A 226 4.08 10.80 -14.04
C VAL A 226 5.60 10.74 -14.15
N HIS A 227 6.18 11.75 -14.78
CA HIS A 227 7.62 11.87 -14.87
C HIS A 227 8.25 12.20 -13.49
N ARG A 228 9.50 11.78 -13.27
CA ARG A 228 10.24 12.02 -12.01
C ARG A 228 10.30 13.50 -11.60
N ASN A 229 10.40 14.41 -12.57
CA ASN A 229 10.45 15.85 -12.30
C ASN A 229 9.10 16.38 -11.82
N THR A 230 7.99 15.87 -12.37
CA THR A 230 6.64 16.20 -11.92
C THR A 230 6.41 15.71 -10.50
N LEU A 231 6.84 14.48 -10.19
CA LEU A 231 6.81 13.95 -8.84
C LEU A 231 7.61 14.84 -7.87
N ALA A 232 8.85 15.19 -8.20
CA ALA A 232 9.68 16.05 -7.37
C ALA A 232 9.08 17.45 -7.16
N ALA A 233 8.50 18.06 -8.21
CA ALA A 233 7.83 19.34 -8.10
C ALA A 233 6.61 19.29 -7.18
N ARG A 234 5.76 18.26 -7.31
CA ARG A 234 4.60 18.05 -6.44
C ARG A 234 5.01 17.79 -4.99
N LEU A 235 6.06 16.99 -4.75
CA LEU A 235 6.56 16.73 -3.40
C LEU A 235 7.12 17.98 -2.73
N ARG A 236 7.81 18.86 -3.46
CA ARG A 236 8.22 20.16 -2.92
C ARG A 236 7.03 21.02 -2.52
N LEU A 237 6.01 21.12 -3.40
CA LEU A 237 4.80 21.86 -3.08
C LEU A 237 4.06 21.27 -1.86
N ILE A 238 3.97 19.94 -1.75
CA ILE A 238 3.39 19.28 -0.58
C ILE A 238 4.19 19.63 0.68
N GLY A 239 5.52 19.57 0.62
CA GLY A 239 6.38 19.94 1.74
C GLY A 239 6.21 21.41 2.15
N GLU A 240 6.11 22.32 1.18
CA GLU A 240 5.85 23.74 1.41
C GLU A 240 4.48 23.99 2.05
N LEU A 241 3.42 23.32 1.57
CA LEU A 241 2.06 23.45 2.11
C LEU A 241 1.94 22.91 3.54
N LEU A 242 2.64 21.82 3.84
CA LEU A 242 2.60 21.18 5.14
C LEU A 242 3.67 21.71 6.11
N GLY A 243 4.62 22.53 5.62
CA GLY A 243 5.77 22.96 6.43
C GLY A 243 6.73 21.82 6.79
N LEU A 244 6.78 20.76 5.97
CA LEU A 244 7.55 19.54 6.23
C LEU A 244 8.64 19.35 5.16
N ASP A 245 9.81 18.88 5.58
CA ASP A 245 10.65 18.14 4.63
C ASP A 245 9.90 16.84 4.29
N LEU A 246 9.99 16.32 3.06
CA LEU A 246 9.47 14.98 2.70
C LEU A 246 10.57 13.92 2.50
N HIS A 247 11.87 14.20 2.68
CA HIS A 247 12.95 13.19 2.58
C HIS A 247 13.56 12.62 3.90
N ARG A 248 13.33 13.21 5.08
CA ARG A 248 13.69 12.78 6.46
C ARG A 248 12.60 12.09 7.32
N LEU A 249 12.66 10.79 7.53
CA LEU A 249 11.84 9.96 8.43
C LEU A 249 11.74 10.50 9.85
N ALA A 250 12.78 11.15 10.39
CA ALA A 250 12.80 11.65 11.76
C ALA A 250 11.98 12.95 11.99
N ASP A 251 11.36 13.51 10.96
CA ASP A 251 10.54 14.72 11.07
C ASP A 251 9.11 14.36 11.61
N PRO A 252 8.61 14.98 12.70
CA PRO A 252 7.39 14.55 13.42
C PRO A 252 6.07 14.59 12.63
N GLY A 253 6.01 15.27 11.48
CA GLY A 253 4.79 15.39 10.68
C GLY A 253 4.53 14.25 9.69
N ARG A 254 5.13 13.06 9.88
CA ARG A 254 5.32 12.13 8.75
C ARG A 254 4.40 10.91 8.67
N PRO A 255 4.07 10.49 7.41
CA PRO A 255 3.31 9.35 6.83
C PRO A 255 2.27 8.53 7.57
N SER A 256 2.43 8.36 8.87
CA SER A 256 1.40 7.84 9.78
C SER A 256 0.09 8.64 9.69
N THR A 257 0.23 9.94 9.44
CA THR A 257 -0.80 10.94 9.19
C THR A 257 -1.76 10.53 8.08
N TRP A 258 -1.22 10.11 6.93
CA TRP A 258 -2.04 9.75 5.77
C TRP A 258 -2.82 8.46 5.98
N ARG A 259 -2.24 7.48 6.70
CA ARG A 259 -2.92 6.20 6.97
C ARG A 259 -4.09 6.40 7.95
N CYS A 260 -3.92 7.24 8.98
CA CYS A 260 -4.99 7.60 9.90
C CYS A 260 -6.14 8.37 9.21
N ALA A 261 -5.83 9.26 8.26
CA ALA A 261 -6.82 10.04 7.53
C ALA A 261 -7.58 9.23 6.44
N SER A 262 -6.98 8.17 5.90
CA SER A 262 -7.55 7.39 4.78
C SER A 262 -8.50 6.25 5.19
N GLY A 263 -8.75 6.04 6.49
CA GLY A 263 -9.77 5.08 6.95
C GLY A 263 -11.19 5.65 6.81
N PRO A 264 -12.22 4.80 6.60
CA PRO A 264 -13.60 5.26 6.52
C PRO A 264 -13.99 6.01 7.80
N PRO A 265 -14.71 7.14 7.71
CA PRO A 265 -15.20 7.82 8.90
C PRO A 265 -16.18 6.90 9.65
N PRO A 266 -16.09 6.78 10.99
CA PRO A 266 -17.21 6.24 11.76
C PRO A 266 -18.44 7.14 11.56
N PRO A 267 -19.67 6.61 11.70
CA PRO A 267 -20.88 7.42 11.64
C PRO A 267 -20.78 8.58 12.65
N ARG A 268 -20.83 9.81 12.15
CA ARG A 268 -20.70 11.04 12.95
C ARG A 268 -21.92 11.22 13.86
N PRO A 269 -21.77 11.33 15.19
CA PRO A 269 -22.69 12.11 16.00
C PRO A 269 -22.45 13.61 15.75
N ALA A 270 -23.50 14.42 15.89
CA ALA A 270 -23.49 15.85 15.58
C ALA A 270 -22.42 16.64 16.36
N PRO A 271 -21.79 17.68 15.77
CA PRO A 271 -20.69 18.39 16.41
C PRO A 271 -21.17 19.39 17.48
N PRO A 272 -20.53 19.47 18.66
CA PRO A 272 -20.57 20.66 19.50
C PRO A 272 -19.66 21.77 18.93
N SER A 273 -20.01 23.03 19.21
CA SER A 273 -19.38 24.24 18.65
C SER A 273 -17.89 24.39 18.99
N PRO A 274 -17.07 24.99 18.09
CA PRO A 274 -15.63 25.13 18.31
C PRO A 274 -15.27 26.31 19.24
N PRO A 275 -14.22 26.19 20.08
CA PRO A 275 -13.61 27.33 20.77
C PRO A 275 -12.73 28.17 19.82
N PRO A 276 -12.49 29.46 20.15
CA PRO A 276 -11.73 30.38 19.30
C PRO A 276 -10.23 30.02 19.23
N TYR A 277 -9.71 30.00 18.01
CA TYR A 277 -8.31 29.70 17.66
C TYR A 277 -7.44 30.97 17.77
N THR A 278 -6.39 30.94 18.59
CA THR A 278 -5.34 31.97 18.61
C THR A 278 -4.12 31.50 17.82
N PRO A 279 -3.66 32.25 16.80
CA PRO A 279 -2.49 31.86 16.02
C PRO A 279 -1.22 32.24 16.80
N THR A 280 -0.37 31.27 17.12
CA THR A 280 1.01 31.56 17.57
C THR A 280 1.99 30.71 16.79
N GLY A 281 2.91 31.38 16.08
CA GLY A 281 3.93 30.74 15.26
C GLY A 281 4.90 29.91 16.10
N SER A 282 4.96 28.60 15.81
CA SER A 282 6.11 27.70 15.94
C SER A 282 5.67 26.28 15.51
N GLY A 283 5.29 26.14 14.23
CA GLY A 283 4.56 24.97 13.69
C GLY A 283 5.18 23.61 14.06
N THR A 284 6.50 23.45 13.96
CA THR A 284 7.15 22.15 14.16
C THR A 284 7.17 21.67 15.62
N ARG A 285 7.20 22.58 16.60
CA ARG A 285 7.26 22.22 18.04
C ARG A 285 5.89 21.96 18.65
N VAL A 286 4.86 22.67 18.18
CA VAL A 286 3.48 22.49 18.65
C VAL A 286 2.87 21.20 18.06
N GLU A 287 3.13 20.91 16.78
CA GLU A 287 2.68 19.67 16.13
C GLU A 287 3.32 18.41 16.73
N MET A 288 4.62 18.49 17.09
CA MET A 288 5.35 17.38 17.73
C MET A 288 4.79 17.05 19.13
N ARG A 289 4.36 18.06 19.90
CA ARG A 289 3.69 17.81 21.19
C ARG A 289 2.34 17.11 20.99
N GLY A 290 1.60 17.43 19.94
CA GLY A 290 0.34 16.76 19.60
C GLY A 290 0.53 15.29 19.22
N LEU A 291 1.52 14.98 18.38
CA LEU A 291 1.81 13.59 18.01
C LEU A 291 2.36 12.78 19.19
N ASP A 292 3.31 13.32 19.96
CA ASP A 292 3.89 12.62 21.10
C ASP A 292 2.81 12.31 22.17
N GLU A 293 1.85 13.20 22.38
CA GLU A 293 0.69 12.95 23.25
C GLU A 293 -0.16 11.78 22.75
N ILE A 294 -0.41 11.73 21.44
CA ILE A 294 -1.16 10.65 20.80
C ILE A 294 -0.40 9.31 20.91
N LEU A 295 0.91 9.31 20.62
CA LEU A 295 1.77 8.13 20.71
C LEU A 295 1.98 7.65 22.15
N GLY A 296 1.81 8.55 23.12
CA GLY A 296 1.85 8.25 24.54
C GLY A 296 0.62 7.50 25.07
N ARG A 297 -0.46 7.37 24.30
CA ARG A 297 -1.71 6.73 24.76
C ARG A 297 -1.55 5.22 24.99
N PRO A 298 -2.21 4.64 26.02
CA PRO A 298 -2.07 3.21 26.34
C PRO A 298 -2.37 2.26 25.17
N ALA A 299 -3.41 2.55 24.36
CA ALA A 299 -3.75 1.73 23.20
C ALA A 299 -2.64 1.74 22.15
N VAL A 300 -2.04 2.90 21.89
CA VAL A 300 -0.94 3.06 20.92
C VAL A 300 0.34 2.39 21.44
N ARG A 301 0.63 2.51 22.74
CA ARG A 301 1.74 1.78 23.38
C ARG A 301 1.58 0.27 23.25
N HIS A 302 0.39 -0.26 23.57
CA HIS A 302 0.12 -1.69 23.45
C HIS A 302 0.29 -2.19 22.01
N TRP A 303 -0.19 -1.44 21.03
CA TRP A 303 0.06 -1.73 19.62
C TRP A 303 1.54 -1.67 19.26
N ALA A 304 2.27 -0.65 19.71
CA ALA A 304 3.69 -0.51 19.46
C ALA A 304 4.49 -1.70 20.01
N ASP A 305 4.15 -2.14 21.23
CA ASP A 305 4.73 -3.32 21.86
C ASP A 305 4.43 -4.58 21.05
N GLN A 306 3.20 -4.77 20.56
CA GLN A 306 2.85 -5.89 19.69
C GLN A 306 3.65 -5.88 18.37
N GLN A 307 3.83 -4.71 17.73
CA GLN A 307 4.61 -4.60 16.49
C GLN A 307 6.08 -4.94 16.70
N LEU A 308 6.64 -4.57 17.85
CA LEU A 308 8.07 -4.69 18.14
C LEU A 308 8.44 -5.97 18.92
N ALA A 309 7.46 -6.66 19.51
CA ALA A 309 7.67 -7.93 20.23
C ALA A 309 8.54 -8.93 19.45
N PRO A 310 8.36 -9.13 18.12
CA PRO A 310 9.17 -10.10 17.38
C PRO A 310 10.65 -9.72 17.26
N VAL A 311 11.02 -8.44 17.43
CA VAL A 311 12.38 -7.94 17.22
C VAL A 311 13.09 -7.51 18.49
N LEU A 312 12.47 -7.76 19.65
CA LEU A 312 13.10 -7.55 20.96
C LEU A 312 14.47 -8.25 21.00
N GLY A 313 15.51 -7.51 21.38
CA GLY A 313 16.90 -8.00 21.41
C GLY A 313 17.66 -7.96 20.07
N SER A 314 17.00 -7.64 18.94
CA SER A 314 17.64 -7.41 17.63
C SER A 314 17.33 -6.01 17.05
N GLU A 315 16.86 -5.10 17.91
CA GLU A 315 16.32 -3.79 17.55
C GLU A 315 17.38 -2.85 16.95
N GLU A 316 18.67 -3.06 17.26
CA GLU A 316 19.75 -2.18 16.82
C GLU A 316 19.81 -2.05 15.30
N THR A 317 19.69 -3.16 14.57
CA THR A 317 19.70 -3.14 13.10
C THR A 317 18.49 -2.36 12.56
N LEU A 318 17.31 -2.54 13.16
CA LEU A 318 16.08 -1.83 12.76
C LEU A 318 16.19 -0.33 13.06
N ARG A 319 16.61 0.04 14.28
CA ARG A 319 16.79 1.43 14.70
C ARG A 319 17.80 2.15 13.82
N THR A 320 18.97 1.55 13.58
CA THR A 320 20.01 2.14 12.72
C THR A 320 19.52 2.31 11.29
N TRP A 321 18.82 1.31 10.74
CA TRP A 321 18.23 1.43 9.40
C TRP A 321 17.19 2.56 9.30
N LEU A 322 16.33 2.73 10.31
CA LEU A 322 15.34 3.81 10.34
C LEU A 322 15.96 5.19 10.53
N ARG A 323 16.99 5.33 11.40
CA ARG A 323 17.79 6.57 11.53
C ARG A 323 18.49 6.93 10.24
N CYS A 324 18.93 5.93 9.48
CA CYS A 324 19.53 6.07 8.16
C CYS A 324 18.50 6.19 7.02
N GLU A 325 17.27 6.61 7.31
CA GLU A 325 16.25 6.92 6.33
C GLU A 325 15.73 5.71 5.52
N GLY A 326 15.88 4.51 6.08
CA GLY A 326 15.61 3.26 5.38
C GLY A 326 16.62 2.96 4.27
N ARG A 327 17.76 3.66 4.21
CA ARG A 327 18.79 3.47 3.18
C ARG A 327 19.81 2.42 3.62
N LEU A 328 19.98 1.38 2.79
CA LEU A 328 20.87 0.25 3.07
C LEU A 328 22.35 0.64 3.20
N GLY A 329 22.86 1.49 2.31
CA GLY A 329 24.27 1.89 2.29
C GLY A 329 24.70 2.59 3.59
N PRO A 330 24.06 3.72 3.95
CA PRO A 330 24.33 4.41 5.21
C PRO A 330 24.13 3.53 6.44
N ALA A 331 23.06 2.72 6.49
CA ALA A 331 22.82 1.82 7.62
C ALA A 331 23.91 0.77 7.78
N ALA A 332 24.42 0.21 6.68
CA ALA A 332 25.52 -0.76 6.71
C ALA A 332 26.82 -0.12 7.22
N ALA A 333 27.14 1.09 6.76
CA ALA A 333 28.29 1.86 7.21
C ALA A 333 28.21 2.15 8.72
N GLU A 334 27.04 2.57 9.21
CA GLU A 334 26.84 2.86 10.63
C GLU A 334 26.87 1.59 11.50
N LEU A 335 26.38 0.46 10.99
CA LEU A 335 26.47 -0.84 11.67
C LEU A 335 27.87 -1.48 11.59
N GLY A 336 28.82 -0.90 10.85
CA GLY A 336 30.15 -1.48 10.65
C GLY A 336 30.15 -2.80 9.87
N ILE A 337 29.16 -3.04 9.00
CA ILE A 337 29.03 -4.28 8.21
C ILE A 337 28.92 -3.99 6.72
N SER A 338 29.06 -5.03 5.89
CA SER A 338 28.85 -4.90 4.45
C SER A 338 27.37 -4.68 4.10
N VAL A 339 27.10 -3.99 2.99
CA VAL A 339 25.73 -3.78 2.47
C VAL A 339 24.95 -5.10 2.27
N PRO A 340 25.55 -6.17 1.71
CA PRO A 340 24.91 -7.48 1.67
C PRO A 340 24.61 -8.05 3.06
N GLY A 341 25.49 -7.82 4.04
CA GLY A 341 25.27 -8.21 5.44
C GLY A 341 24.07 -7.49 6.08
N ALA A 342 23.97 -6.17 5.90
CA ALA A 342 22.83 -5.38 6.37
C ALA A 342 21.52 -5.84 5.70
N ARG A 343 21.54 -6.07 4.39
CA ARG A 343 20.41 -6.63 3.65
C ARG A 343 19.97 -7.97 4.23
N LYS A 344 20.90 -8.90 4.46
CA LYS A 344 20.61 -10.21 5.06
C LYS A 344 19.96 -10.09 6.44
N ARG A 345 20.43 -9.17 7.28
CA ARG A 345 19.82 -8.91 8.60
C ARG A 345 18.40 -8.34 8.46
N LEU A 346 18.19 -7.38 7.57
CA LEU A 346 16.87 -6.80 7.32
C LEU A 346 15.88 -7.80 6.72
N THR A 347 16.29 -8.69 5.82
CA THR A 347 15.43 -9.76 5.30
C THR A 347 15.01 -10.73 6.42
N ARG A 348 15.89 -11.05 7.37
CA ARG A 348 15.50 -11.82 8.57
C ARG A 348 14.46 -11.07 9.41
N LEU A 349 14.63 -9.76 9.57
CA LEU A 349 13.64 -8.92 10.27
C LEU A 349 12.30 -8.90 9.51
N GLU A 350 12.28 -8.88 8.17
CA GLU A 350 11.05 -8.98 7.37
C GLU A 350 10.25 -10.25 7.71
N THR A 351 10.92 -11.40 7.82
CA THR A 351 10.30 -12.68 8.17
C THR A 351 9.70 -12.67 9.57
N VAL A 352 10.46 -12.18 10.55
CA VAL A 352 10.06 -12.20 11.97
C VAL A 352 8.98 -11.16 12.27
N LEU A 353 9.08 -9.96 11.69
CA LEU A 353 8.04 -8.92 11.78
C LEU A 353 6.80 -9.25 10.94
N ARG A 354 6.92 -10.18 9.99
CA ARG A 354 5.92 -10.47 8.97
C ARG A 354 5.51 -9.24 8.14
N ARG A 355 6.49 -8.38 7.82
CA ARG A 355 6.29 -7.13 7.09
C ARG A 355 7.40 -6.92 6.08
N SER A 356 7.10 -6.26 4.96
CA SER A 356 8.16 -5.81 4.06
C SER A 356 8.85 -4.57 4.62
N LEU A 357 10.17 -4.54 4.54
CA LEU A 357 11.04 -3.44 4.91
C LEU A 357 11.80 -2.90 3.69
N LEU A 358 12.35 -3.81 2.89
CA LEU A 358 13.29 -3.50 1.83
C LEU A 358 12.63 -3.10 0.51
N ARG A 359 11.39 -3.55 0.28
CA ARG A 359 10.62 -3.23 -0.92
C ARG A 359 9.36 -2.43 -0.54
N PRO A 360 9.04 -1.36 -1.27
CA PRO A 360 7.77 -0.67 -1.05
C PRO A 360 6.57 -1.49 -1.57
N PRO A 361 5.40 -1.42 -0.92
CA PRO A 361 5.10 -0.73 0.33
C PRO A 361 5.77 -1.36 1.56
N SER A 362 6.52 -0.53 2.29
CA SER A 362 7.29 -0.97 3.46
C SER A 362 6.68 -0.48 4.77
N ALA A 363 6.88 -1.26 5.83
CA ALA A 363 6.40 -0.96 7.18
C ALA A 363 7.28 0.04 7.93
N ARG A 364 8.23 0.71 7.26
CA ARG A 364 9.20 1.61 7.91
C ARG A 364 8.54 2.71 8.75
N TYR A 365 7.40 3.22 8.28
CA TYR A 365 6.67 4.29 8.98
C TYR A 365 5.94 3.77 10.21
N ASP A 366 5.24 2.63 10.09
CA ASP A 366 4.56 1.99 11.22
C ASP A 366 5.59 1.59 12.31
N LEU A 367 6.76 1.09 11.91
CA LEU A 367 7.82 0.71 12.85
C LEU A 367 8.51 1.91 13.50
N TRP A 368 8.65 3.03 12.78
CA TRP A 368 9.14 4.27 13.37
C TRP A 368 8.19 4.79 14.45
N LEU A 369 6.87 4.77 14.22
CA LEU A 369 5.87 5.16 15.23
C LEU A 369 5.93 4.26 16.45
N ALA A 370 6.05 2.95 16.23
CA ALA A 370 6.12 1.98 17.32
C ALA A 370 7.36 2.24 18.19
N LEU A 371 8.52 2.49 17.57
CA LEU A 371 9.74 2.81 18.30
C LEU A 371 9.63 4.15 19.05
N ARG A 372 9.06 5.18 18.41
CA ARG A 372 8.84 6.49 19.05
C ARG A 372 7.90 6.38 20.26
N SER A 373 6.81 5.63 20.13
CA SER A 373 5.87 5.38 21.25
C SER A 373 6.57 4.71 22.44
N ARG A 374 7.44 3.72 22.18
CA ARG A 374 8.25 3.08 23.23
C ARG A 374 9.31 4.00 23.84
N ASP A 375 9.99 4.80 23.03
CA ASP A 375 11.00 5.75 23.52
C ASP A 375 10.36 6.82 24.43
N LEU A 376 9.15 7.30 24.09
CA LEU A 376 8.36 8.20 24.93
C LEU A 376 7.96 7.56 26.26
N ALA A 377 7.65 6.26 26.25
CA ALA A 377 7.35 5.53 27.48
C ALA A 377 8.58 5.34 28.37
N ALA A 378 9.77 5.14 27.78
CA ALA A 378 11.03 4.97 28.49
C ALA A 378 11.61 6.29 29.04
N GLY A 379 11.39 7.42 28.34
CA GLY A 379 11.88 8.74 28.77
C GLY A 379 10.95 9.50 29.73
N GLY A 380 9.75 9.00 29.98
CA GLY A 380 8.77 9.59 30.90
C GLY A 380 8.59 8.83 32.21
N GLY A 381 9.49 7.89 32.52
CA GLY A 381 9.50 7.08 33.74
C GLY A 381 10.51 7.56 34.79
#